data_AF-A0A952JQ62-F1
#
_entry.id   AF-A0A952JQ62-F1
#
_cell.length_a   1.000
_cell.length_b   1.000
_cell.length_c   1.000
_cell.angle_alpha   90.00
_cell.angle_beta   90.00
_cell.angle_gamma   90.00
#
_symmetry.space_group_name_H-M   'P 1'
#
loop_
_entity.id
_entity.type
_entity.pdbx_description
1 polymer ?
#
loop_
_entity_poly.entity_id
_entity_poly.type
_entity_poly.pdbx_seq_one_letter_code
_entity_poly.pdbx_strand_id
1 'polypeptide(L)'
;MNTKPTISYTNQFAILIGLIGVSFIIASLAAAGAWVAMTGNSLFSMAKDIIKPEYANAAKWTQLIAAFIMFFVPSVVFARIIQPNPLKQLGFSSLLSGKQFFLVICVAITAMGLSGALGTLNEMIPIPTNWATKFKKAEDDYVKQLMTIAKMNNWKEYIFSLIVIALAPAIFEETLFRGAIQRLLQNWFKNVWAAIIITSIIFSLVHLSYYGFLARVGLGVILGLIFYYSRNIWLSILAHFLNNAIAVSVLYVMGTRGENPEKALNENFPLIYGVIALLLIVLLLRLFKKESKYIGAENLPDGSPSFIKSNNPFE
;
A
#
# COMPACT_ATOMS: atom_id res chain seq x y z
N MET A 1 -23.18 21.63 -14.51
CA MET A 1 -22.35 22.84 -14.36
C MET A 1 -21.07 22.46 -13.61
N ASN A 2 -19.90 22.74 -14.20
CA ASN A 2 -18.58 22.48 -13.60
C ASN A 2 -18.36 23.41 -12.39
N THR A 3 -18.63 22.93 -11.18
CA THR A 3 -18.16 23.64 -9.99
C THR A 3 -16.66 23.45 -9.90
N LYS A 4 -15.90 24.49 -10.26
CA LYS A 4 -14.45 24.50 -10.06
C LYS A 4 -14.15 24.24 -8.57
N PRO A 5 -13.11 23.47 -8.23
CA PRO A 5 -12.73 23.27 -6.84
C PRO A 5 -12.35 24.62 -6.21
N THR A 6 -12.63 24.78 -4.93
CA THR A 6 -12.29 25.99 -4.15
C THR A 6 -10.78 26.26 -4.17
N ILE A 7 -9.97 25.20 -4.16
CA ILE A 7 -8.51 25.23 -4.30
C ILE A 7 -8.15 24.57 -5.63
N SER A 8 -7.31 25.21 -6.46
CA SER A 8 -6.86 24.65 -7.74
C SER A 8 -6.12 23.31 -7.54
N TYR A 9 -6.19 22.40 -8.51
CA TYR A 9 -5.51 21.09 -8.38
C TYR A 9 -3.99 21.22 -8.22
N THR A 10 -3.36 22.22 -8.86
CA THR A 10 -1.94 22.53 -8.66
C THR A 10 -1.64 22.89 -7.21
N ASN A 11 -2.49 23.73 -6.58
CA ASN A 11 -2.32 24.10 -5.18
C ASN A 11 -2.62 22.92 -4.25
N GLN A 12 -3.62 22.10 -4.56
CA GLN A 12 -3.88 20.87 -3.80
C GLN A 12 -2.67 19.92 -3.85
N PHE A 13 -2.06 19.75 -5.02
CA PHE A 13 -0.85 18.95 -5.18
C PHE A 13 0.32 19.52 -4.38
N ALA A 14 0.58 20.83 -4.47
CA ALA A 14 1.62 21.49 -3.70
C ALA A 14 1.41 21.34 -2.18
N ILE A 15 0.17 21.49 -1.70
CA ILE A 15 -0.21 21.27 -0.30
C ILE A 15 0.07 19.81 0.10
N LEU A 16 -0.39 18.84 -0.69
CA LEU A 16 -0.20 17.42 -0.36
C LEU A 16 1.28 17.04 -0.31
N ILE A 17 2.09 17.46 -1.29
CA ILE A 17 3.53 17.21 -1.30
C ILE A 17 4.23 17.91 -0.13
N GLY A 18 3.86 19.17 0.17
CA GLY A 18 4.38 19.89 1.33
C GLY A 18 4.06 19.19 2.65
N LEU A 19 2.83 18.71 2.81
CA LEU A 19 2.41 17.94 3.98
C LEU A 19 3.19 16.62 4.10
N ILE A 20 3.36 15.87 3.00
CA ILE A 20 4.17 14.64 3.00
C ILE A 20 5.62 14.94 3.39
N GLY A 21 6.23 16.01 2.87
CA GLY A 21 7.59 16.41 3.20
C GLY A 21 7.77 16.78 4.67
N VAL A 22 6.85 17.59 5.23
CA VAL A 22 6.85 17.92 6.67
C VAL A 22 6.63 16.66 7.52
N SER A 23 5.67 15.82 7.15
CA SER A 23 5.39 14.55 7.82
C SER A 23 6.58 13.60 7.79
N PHE A 24 7.37 13.57 6.71
CA PHE A 24 8.58 12.75 6.63
C PHE A 24 9.63 13.17 7.68
N ILE A 25 9.84 14.49 7.84
CA ILE A 25 10.76 15.02 8.86
C ILE A 25 10.25 14.68 10.26
N ILE A 26 8.97 14.92 10.54
CA ILE A 26 8.36 14.63 11.84
C ILE A 26 8.40 13.12 12.14
N ALA A 27 8.07 12.28 11.15
CA ALA A 27 8.12 10.82 11.28
C ALA A 27 9.54 10.33 11.62
N SER A 28 10.55 10.89 10.96
CA SER A 28 11.96 10.55 11.21
C SER A 28 12.39 10.94 12.61
N LEU A 29 12.03 12.14 13.08
CA LEU A 29 12.33 12.61 14.44
C LEU A 29 11.58 11.82 15.51
N ALA A 30 10.31 11.50 15.28
CA ALA A 30 9.49 10.71 16.19
C ALA A 30 10.01 9.27 16.30
N ALA A 31 10.36 8.64 15.17
CA ALA A 31 10.96 7.31 15.15
C ALA A 31 12.32 7.29 15.85
N ALA A 32 13.15 8.32 15.63
CA ALA A 32 14.42 8.50 16.35
C ALA A 32 14.23 8.64 17.86
N GLY A 33 13.28 9.48 18.29
CA GLY A 33 12.95 9.67 19.71
C GLY A 33 12.44 8.38 20.36
N ALA A 34 11.52 7.67 19.68
CA ALA A 34 11.02 6.39 20.14
C ALA A 34 12.14 5.33 20.23
N TRP A 35 13.05 5.29 19.26
CA TRP A 35 14.21 4.41 19.29
C TRP A 35 15.07 4.63 20.53
N VAL A 36 15.49 5.87 20.78
CA VAL A 36 16.33 6.22 21.94
C VAL A 36 15.61 5.90 23.24
N ALA A 37 14.32 6.24 23.36
CA ALA A 37 13.54 5.99 24.56
C ALA A 37 13.36 4.49 24.87
N MET A 38 13.22 3.65 23.83
CA MET A 38 12.98 2.22 24.00
C MET A 38 14.27 1.41 24.18
N THR A 39 15.38 1.85 23.58
CA THR A 39 16.62 1.07 23.53
C THR A 39 17.72 1.62 24.44
N GLY A 40 17.66 2.90 24.79
CA GLY A 40 18.77 3.61 25.44
C GLY A 40 19.98 3.86 24.53
N ASN A 41 19.94 3.39 23.28
CA ASN A 41 21.04 3.52 22.33
C ASN A 41 21.01 4.87 21.60
N SER A 42 22.17 5.26 21.08
CA SER A 42 22.31 6.46 20.27
C SER A 42 21.55 6.34 18.94
N LEU A 43 21.01 7.47 18.45
CA LEU A 43 20.44 7.54 17.11
C LEU A 43 21.45 7.17 16.01
N PHE A 44 22.74 7.47 16.21
CA PHE A 44 23.78 7.20 15.23
C PHE A 44 24.09 5.70 15.06
N SER A 45 23.70 4.85 16.02
CA SER A 45 23.83 3.40 15.90
C SER A 45 22.56 2.73 15.35
N MET A 46 21.44 3.45 15.27
CA MET A 46 20.13 2.92 14.87
C MET A 46 20.17 2.13 13.56
N ALA A 47 20.84 2.63 12.52
CA ALA A 47 20.94 1.94 11.23
C ALA A 47 21.61 0.55 11.33
N LYS A 48 22.55 0.37 12.27
CA LYS A 48 23.22 -0.92 12.51
C LYS A 48 22.44 -1.80 13.49
N ASP A 49 21.77 -1.18 14.46
CA ASP A 49 21.09 -1.89 15.52
C ASP A 49 19.69 -2.36 15.13
N ILE A 50 18.98 -1.64 14.25
CA ILE A 50 17.59 -1.94 13.84
C ILE A 50 17.44 -3.29 13.14
N ILE A 51 18.54 -3.84 12.60
CA ILE A 51 18.60 -5.17 11.97
C ILE A 51 18.99 -6.29 12.95
N LYS A 52 19.21 -5.98 14.23
CA LYS A 52 19.54 -6.98 15.25
C LYS A 52 18.25 -7.52 15.88
N PRO A 53 18.13 -8.86 16.05
CA PRO A 53 16.94 -9.48 16.61
C PRO A 53 16.52 -8.99 17.99
N GLU A 54 17.46 -8.54 18.83
CA GLU A 54 17.21 -8.03 20.18
C GLU A 54 16.39 -6.73 20.19
N TYR A 55 16.46 -5.93 19.11
CA TYR A 55 15.70 -4.68 18.97
C TYR A 55 14.43 -4.83 18.13
N ALA A 56 13.98 -6.06 17.84
CA ALA A 56 12.82 -6.32 16.98
C ALA A 56 11.56 -5.55 17.43
N ASN A 57 11.29 -5.49 18.74
CA ASN A 57 10.14 -4.73 19.26
C ASN A 57 10.31 -3.22 19.06
N ALA A 58 11.50 -2.67 19.31
CA ALA A 58 11.77 -1.26 19.05
C ALA A 58 11.63 -0.95 17.55
N ALA A 59 12.16 -1.79 16.66
CA ALA A 59 12.01 -1.67 15.21
C ALA A 59 10.54 -1.67 14.74
N LYS A 60 9.70 -2.56 15.31
CA LYS A 60 8.26 -2.61 15.04
C LYS A 60 7.56 -1.30 15.42
N TRP A 61 7.83 -0.80 16.63
CA TRP A 61 7.20 0.43 17.12
C TRP A 61 7.65 1.68 16.35
N THR A 62 8.95 1.80 16.07
CA THR A 62 9.46 2.93 15.27
C THR A 62 8.88 2.93 13.86
N GLN A 63 8.76 1.76 13.23
CA GLN A 63 8.13 1.62 11.92
C GLN A 63 6.64 2.00 11.96
N LEU A 64 5.90 1.52 12.97
CA LEU A 64 4.47 1.83 13.12
C LEU A 64 4.24 3.35 13.28
N ILE A 65 5.01 4.00 14.16
CA ILE A 65 4.93 5.44 14.41
C ILE A 65 5.30 6.22 13.14
N ALA A 66 6.40 5.84 12.49
CA ALA A 66 6.86 6.48 11.26
C ALA A 66 5.81 6.39 10.16
N ALA A 67 5.27 5.18 9.90
CA ALA A 67 4.27 4.96 8.86
C ALA A 67 2.97 5.73 9.12
N PHE A 68 2.51 5.79 10.38
CA PHE A 68 1.33 6.58 10.76
C PHE A 68 1.52 8.06 10.44
N ILE A 69 2.64 8.65 10.87
CA ILE A 69 2.93 10.07 10.66
C ILE A 69 3.19 10.38 9.19
N MET A 70 3.87 9.48 8.48
CA MET A 70 4.27 9.68 7.08
C MET A 70 3.11 9.54 6.10
N PHE A 71 2.19 8.60 6.32
CA PHE A 71 1.12 8.29 5.35
C PHE A 71 -0.26 8.74 5.83
N PHE A 72 -0.65 8.40 7.06
CA PHE A 72 -2.00 8.67 7.55
C PHE A 72 -2.20 10.16 7.88
N VAL A 73 -1.31 10.77 8.67
CA VAL A 73 -1.45 12.17 9.08
C VAL A 73 -1.60 13.15 7.89
N PRO A 74 -0.70 13.17 6.87
CA PRO A 74 -0.78 14.15 5.80
C PRO A 74 -2.02 13.93 4.93
N SER A 75 -2.48 12.68 4.76
CA SER A 75 -3.70 12.39 4.00
C SER A 75 -4.96 12.94 4.67
N VAL A 76 -5.10 12.79 5.99
CA VAL A 76 -6.25 13.32 6.74
C VAL A 76 -6.19 14.84 6.87
N VAL A 77 -5.02 15.41 7.11
CA VAL A 77 -4.84 16.88 7.14
C VAL A 77 -5.15 17.48 5.76
N PHE A 78 -4.64 16.88 4.68
CA PHE A 78 -4.96 17.29 3.32
C PHE A 78 -6.46 17.25 3.06
N ALA A 79 -7.13 16.14 3.38
CA ALA A 79 -8.57 16.00 3.18
C ALA A 79 -9.40 17.05 3.94
N ARG A 80 -8.97 17.42 5.16
CA ARG A 80 -9.59 18.49 5.96
C ARG A 80 -9.43 19.88 5.35
N ILE A 81 -8.31 20.14 4.67
CA ILE A 81 -8.06 21.42 4.02
C ILE A 81 -8.93 21.58 2.78
N ILE A 82 -9.11 20.51 1.99
CA ILE A 82 -9.77 20.60 0.68
C ILE A 82 -11.28 20.37 0.71
N GLN A 83 -11.82 19.72 1.74
CA GLN A 83 -13.24 19.37 1.82
C GLN A 83 -13.80 19.43 3.25
N PRO A 84 -15.08 19.83 3.44
CA PRO A 84 -15.72 19.82 4.76
C PRO A 84 -15.87 18.41 5.37
N ASN A 85 -16.00 17.37 4.53
CA ASN A 85 -16.20 15.99 4.96
C ASN A 85 -14.96 15.13 4.61
N PRO A 86 -13.87 15.18 5.41
CA PRO A 86 -12.59 14.58 5.07
C PRO A 86 -12.65 13.05 4.92
N LEU A 87 -13.42 12.35 5.76
CA LEU A 87 -13.51 10.89 5.68
C LEU A 87 -14.23 10.41 4.42
N LYS A 88 -15.29 11.11 4.00
CA LYS A 88 -15.97 10.83 2.72
C LYS A 88 -15.05 11.16 1.54
N GLN A 89 -14.30 12.25 1.63
CA GLN A 89 -13.28 12.60 0.63
C GLN A 89 -12.21 11.51 0.49
N LEU A 90 -11.81 10.87 1.58
CA LEU A 90 -10.83 9.76 1.58
C LEU A 90 -11.46 8.41 1.15
N GLY A 91 -12.77 8.36 0.94
CA GLY A 91 -13.48 7.15 0.49
C GLY A 91 -13.88 6.19 1.61
N PHE A 92 -13.95 6.64 2.86
CA PHE A 92 -14.54 5.84 3.94
C PHE A 92 -16.06 5.81 3.78
N SER A 93 -16.61 4.62 3.51
CA SER A 93 -18.04 4.39 3.30
C SER A 93 -18.50 3.10 3.98
N SER A 94 -19.74 3.09 4.47
CA SER A 94 -20.40 1.89 5.00
C SER A 94 -21.09 1.06 3.91
N LEU A 95 -21.21 1.57 2.68
CA LEU A 95 -21.82 0.85 1.57
C LEU A 95 -20.89 -0.27 1.09
N LEU A 96 -21.21 -1.49 1.48
CA LEU A 96 -20.46 -2.72 1.22
C LEU A 96 -21.44 -3.87 1.00
N SER A 97 -21.10 -4.81 0.11
CA SER A 97 -21.80 -6.10 0.00
C SER A 97 -20.90 -7.27 0.37
N GLY A 98 -21.50 -8.34 0.91
CA GLY A 98 -20.76 -9.58 1.21
C GLY A 98 -20.10 -10.18 -0.04
N LYS A 99 -20.70 -9.97 -1.22
CA LYS A 99 -20.12 -10.41 -2.50
C LYS A 99 -18.92 -9.57 -2.92
N GLN A 100 -18.90 -8.26 -2.68
CA GLN A 100 -17.68 -7.46 -2.86
C GLN A 100 -16.55 -7.96 -1.97
N PHE A 101 -16.87 -8.23 -0.70
CA PHE A 101 -15.90 -8.73 0.28
C PHE A 101 -15.28 -10.06 -0.17
N PHE A 102 -16.12 -11.02 -0.58
CA PHE A 102 -15.66 -12.31 -1.11
C PHE A 102 -14.80 -12.15 -2.37
N LEU A 103 -15.24 -11.35 -3.33
CA LEU A 103 -14.49 -11.11 -4.57
C LEU A 103 -13.12 -10.48 -4.31
N VAL A 104 -13.02 -9.56 -3.34
CA VAL A 104 -11.74 -8.97 -2.93
C VAL A 104 -10.79 -10.03 -2.35
N ILE A 105 -11.29 -10.98 -1.53
CA ILE A 105 -10.47 -12.09 -1.04
C ILE A 105 -9.95 -12.93 -2.21
N CYS A 106 -10.81 -13.30 -3.16
CA CYS A 106 -10.40 -14.06 -4.34
C CYS A 106 -9.35 -13.29 -5.18
N VAL A 107 -9.52 -11.99 -5.35
CA VAL A 107 -8.54 -11.14 -6.04
C VAL A 107 -7.22 -11.12 -5.29
N ALA A 108 -7.22 -10.95 -3.96
CA ALA A 108 -6.01 -10.90 -3.16
C ALA A 108 -5.21 -12.21 -3.25
N ILE A 109 -5.87 -13.37 -3.14
CA ILE A 109 -5.22 -14.68 -3.28
C ILE A 109 -4.65 -14.85 -4.71
N THR A 110 -5.43 -14.51 -5.73
CA THR A 110 -4.98 -14.63 -7.13
C THR A 110 -3.83 -13.67 -7.44
N ALA A 111 -3.82 -12.48 -6.83
CA ALA A 111 -2.79 -11.45 -7.01
C ALA A 111 -1.41 -11.92 -6.53
N MET A 112 -1.32 -12.87 -5.60
CA MET A 112 -0.04 -13.45 -5.18
C MET A 112 0.65 -14.20 -6.33
N GLY A 113 -0.11 -14.98 -7.10
CA GLY A 113 0.40 -15.67 -8.29
C GLY A 113 0.89 -14.70 -9.37
N LEU A 114 0.17 -13.59 -9.56
CA LEU A 114 0.61 -12.52 -10.47
C LEU A 114 1.87 -11.81 -9.93
N SER A 115 1.94 -11.56 -8.62
CA SER A 115 3.06 -10.90 -7.96
C SER A 115 4.37 -11.66 -8.18
N GLY A 116 4.40 -12.98 -7.95
CA GLY A 116 5.59 -13.79 -8.17
C GLY A 116 6.05 -13.83 -9.63
N ALA A 117 5.10 -13.86 -10.59
CA ALA A 117 5.44 -13.80 -12.01
C ALA A 117 5.96 -12.41 -12.44
N LEU A 118 5.42 -11.33 -11.86
CA LEU A 118 5.94 -9.97 -12.07
C LEU A 118 7.33 -9.79 -11.44
N GLY A 119 7.62 -10.44 -10.31
CA GLY A 119 8.96 -10.53 -9.73
C GLY A 119 9.94 -11.19 -10.70
N THR A 120 9.57 -12.35 -11.24
CA THR A 120 10.37 -13.05 -12.26
C THR A 120 10.60 -12.20 -13.50
N LEU A 121 9.56 -11.51 -14.00
CA LEU A 121 9.69 -10.60 -15.14
C LEU A 121 10.64 -9.44 -14.83
N ASN A 122 10.63 -8.93 -13.61
CA ASN A 122 11.46 -7.83 -13.18
C ASN A 122 12.94 -8.22 -13.08
N GLU A 123 13.24 -9.43 -12.60
CA GLU A 123 14.60 -9.98 -12.58
C GLU A 123 15.17 -10.22 -13.98
N MET A 124 14.32 -10.44 -14.99
CA MET A 124 14.74 -10.58 -16.39
C MET A 124 15.15 -9.26 -17.05
N ILE A 125 14.86 -8.11 -16.42
CA ILE A 125 15.24 -6.80 -16.96
C ILE A 125 16.74 -6.62 -16.79
N PRO A 126 17.52 -6.46 -17.87
CA PRO A 126 18.97 -6.29 -17.77
C PRO A 126 19.31 -4.95 -17.12
N ILE A 127 20.24 -4.97 -16.16
CA ILE A 127 20.71 -3.80 -15.43
C ILE A 127 22.23 -3.71 -15.55
N PRO A 128 22.80 -2.51 -15.71
CA PRO A 128 24.24 -2.31 -15.60
C PRO A 128 24.79 -2.79 -14.23
N THR A 129 25.97 -3.43 -14.23
CA THR A 129 26.55 -4.10 -13.05
C THR A 129 26.68 -3.17 -11.83
N ASN A 130 27.03 -1.90 -12.05
CA ASN A 130 27.14 -0.90 -10.98
C ASN A 130 25.81 -0.64 -10.25
N TRP A 131 24.69 -0.67 -10.97
CA TRP A 131 23.35 -0.54 -10.41
C TRP A 131 22.89 -1.84 -9.78
N ALA A 132 23.16 -2.98 -10.41
CA ALA A 132 22.82 -4.30 -9.87
C ALA A 132 23.41 -4.52 -8.46
N THR A 133 24.69 -4.16 -8.25
CA THR A 133 25.33 -4.27 -6.92
C THR A 133 24.67 -3.35 -5.88
N LYS A 134 24.29 -2.12 -6.27
CA LYS A 134 23.61 -1.19 -5.35
C LYS A 134 22.21 -1.68 -4.98
N PHE A 135 21.44 -2.14 -5.97
CA PHE A 135 20.10 -2.68 -5.76
C PHE A 135 20.14 -3.95 -4.93
N LYS A 136 21.10 -4.85 -5.17
CA LYS A 136 21.26 -6.06 -4.37
C LYS A 136 21.57 -5.74 -2.91
N LYS A 137 22.47 -4.79 -2.65
CA LYS A 137 22.77 -4.35 -1.29
C LYS A 137 21.53 -3.76 -0.59
N ALA A 138 20.80 -2.88 -1.27
CA ALA A 138 19.58 -2.28 -0.71
C ALA A 138 18.51 -3.35 -0.41
N GLU A 139 18.37 -4.35 -1.29
CA GLU A 139 17.47 -5.48 -1.08
C GLU A 139 17.89 -6.34 0.11
N ASP A 140 19.18 -6.66 0.25
CA ASP A 140 19.70 -7.47 1.36
C ASP A 140 19.53 -6.74 2.71
N ASP A 141 19.71 -5.42 2.75
CA ASP A 141 19.48 -4.61 3.94
C ASP A 141 17.98 -4.55 4.29
N TYR A 142 17.10 -4.42 3.29
CA TYR A 142 15.64 -4.51 3.46
C TYR A 142 15.21 -5.87 4.01
N VAL A 143 15.71 -6.97 3.44
CA VAL A 143 15.41 -8.34 3.88
C VAL A 143 15.86 -8.56 5.32
N LYS A 144 17.06 -8.12 5.70
CA LYS A 144 17.53 -8.25 7.11
C LYS A 144 16.64 -7.49 8.09
N GLN A 145 16.22 -6.28 7.73
CA GLN A 145 15.30 -5.51 8.56
C GLN A 145 13.93 -6.21 8.64
N LEU A 146 13.39 -6.68 7.51
CA LEU A 146 12.14 -7.42 7.47
C LEU A 146 12.21 -8.69 8.34
N MET A 147 13.28 -9.46 8.26
CA MET A 147 13.48 -10.67 9.09
C MET A 147 13.59 -10.36 10.58
N THR A 148 14.14 -9.20 10.95
CA THR A 148 14.17 -8.73 12.34
C THR A 148 12.78 -8.42 12.84
N ILE A 149 12.00 -7.67 12.05
CA ILE A 149 10.62 -7.27 12.40
C ILE A 149 9.66 -8.47 12.27
N ALA A 150 9.93 -9.43 11.39
CA ALA A 150 9.17 -10.67 11.24
C ALA A 150 9.63 -11.79 12.17
N LYS A 151 10.56 -11.55 13.10
CA LYS A 151 10.88 -12.53 14.13
C LYS A 151 9.68 -12.69 15.08
N MET A 152 9.18 -13.93 15.16
CA MET A 152 7.95 -14.28 15.87
C MET A 152 8.14 -15.64 16.54
N ASN A 153 8.28 -15.68 17.86
CA ASN A 153 8.51 -16.91 18.63
C ASN A 153 7.21 -17.54 19.17
N ASN A 154 6.12 -16.77 19.19
CA ASN A 154 4.83 -17.19 19.74
C ASN A 154 3.67 -16.47 19.04
N TRP A 155 2.45 -16.92 19.31
CA TRP A 155 1.25 -16.37 18.68
C TRP A 155 1.02 -14.89 19.00
N LYS A 156 1.42 -14.40 20.18
CA LYS A 156 1.26 -12.97 20.55
C LYS A 156 2.16 -12.08 19.69
N GLU A 157 3.41 -12.50 19.51
CA GLU A 157 4.37 -11.81 18.61
C GLU A 157 3.91 -11.84 17.17
N TYR A 158 3.29 -12.94 16.72
CA TYR A 158 2.68 -13.05 15.40
C TYR A 158 1.52 -12.06 15.22
N ILE A 159 0.57 -11.99 16.16
CA ILE A 159 -0.53 -11.01 16.09
C ILE A 159 0.01 -9.57 16.08
N PHE A 160 1.03 -9.27 16.88
CA PHE A 160 1.65 -7.95 16.87
C PHE A 160 2.33 -7.65 15.52
N SER A 161 3.05 -8.61 14.93
CA SER A 161 3.63 -8.47 13.60
C SER A 161 2.57 -8.31 12.50
N LEU A 162 1.43 -9.00 12.59
CA LEU A 162 0.29 -8.80 11.67
C LEU A 162 -0.24 -7.36 11.75
N ILE A 163 -0.35 -6.80 12.95
CA ILE A 163 -0.81 -5.41 13.11
C ILE A 163 0.20 -4.45 12.48
N VAL A 164 1.49 -4.61 12.76
CA VAL A 164 2.55 -3.66 12.38
C VAL A 164 2.93 -3.76 10.90
N ILE A 165 2.98 -4.97 10.34
CA ILE A 165 3.50 -5.22 8.98
C ILE A 165 2.36 -5.34 7.95
N ALA A 166 1.15 -5.73 8.38
CA ALA A 166 0.02 -5.91 7.46
C ALA A 166 -1.09 -4.88 7.67
N LEU A 167 -1.72 -4.83 8.85
CA LEU A 167 -2.94 -4.04 9.04
C LEU A 167 -2.67 -2.53 9.03
N ALA A 168 -1.70 -2.07 9.81
CA ALA A 168 -1.40 -0.65 9.92
C ALA A 168 -0.91 -0.05 8.59
N PRO A 169 0.05 -0.65 7.86
CA PRO A 169 0.42 -0.19 6.52
C PRO A 169 -0.77 -0.18 5.56
N ALA A 170 -1.60 -1.23 5.55
CA ALA A 170 -2.79 -1.25 4.71
C ALA A 170 -3.73 -0.06 5.01
N ILE A 171 -3.97 0.30 6.26
CA ILE A 171 -4.80 1.47 6.58
C ILE A 171 -4.09 2.77 6.16
N PHE A 172 -2.84 2.96 6.57
CA PHE A 172 -2.15 4.25 6.43
C PHE A 172 -1.78 4.55 4.98
N GLU A 173 -1.24 3.57 4.27
CA GLU A 173 -0.82 3.71 2.88
C GLU A 173 -2.03 3.85 1.97
N GLU A 174 -3.09 3.03 2.12
CA GLU A 174 -4.28 3.20 1.28
C GLU A 174 -4.92 4.60 1.48
N THR A 175 -4.92 5.12 2.71
CA THR A 175 -5.46 6.46 2.99
C THR A 175 -4.69 7.54 2.21
N LEU A 176 -3.36 7.44 2.12
CA LEU A 176 -2.56 8.35 1.31
C LEU A 176 -2.71 8.08 -0.19
N PHE A 177 -2.41 6.87 -0.64
CA PHE A 177 -2.29 6.56 -2.06
C PHE A 177 -3.65 6.58 -2.75
N ARG A 178 -4.69 6.03 -2.14
CA ARG A 178 -6.02 5.91 -2.79
C ARG A 178 -6.88 7.10 -2.41
N GLY A 179 -6.97 7.38 -1.10
CA GLY A 179 -7.79 8.46 -0.56
C GLY A 179 -7.33 9.85 -0.98
N ALA A 180 -6.02 10.11 -1.03
CA ALA A 180 -5.47 11.43 -1.37
C ALA A 180 -4.88 11.48 -2.80
N ILE A 181 -3.79 10.75 -3.09
CA ILE A 181 -3.00 10.90 -4.33
C ILE A 181 -3.82 10.49 -5.57
N GLN A 182 -4.28 9.24 -5.63
CA GLN A 182 -5.03 8.72 -6.80
C GLN A 182 -6.27 9.58 -7.06
N ARG A 183 -6.98 9.97 -6.00
CA ARG A 183 -8.18 10.79 -6.10
C ARG A 183 -7.90 12.19 -6.62
N LEU A 184 -6.84 12.84 -6.12
CA LEU A 184 -6.38 14.12 -6.62
C LEU A 184 -6.01 14.03 -8.11
N LEU A 185 -5.20 13.04 -8.49
CA LEU A 185 -4.77 12.85 -9.88
C LEU A 185 -5.94 12.53 -10.82
N GLN A 186 -6.91 11.73 -10.36
CA GLN A 186 -8.11 11.40 -11.12
C GLN A 186 -8.92 12.67 -11.44
N ASN A 187 -9.08 13.55 -10.45
CA ASN A 187 -9.80 14.81 -10.62
C ASN A 187 -9.00 15.81 -11.46
N TRP A 188 -7.68 15.87 -11.27
CA TRP A 188 -6.82 16.80 -11.99
C TRP A 188 -6.69 16.45 -13.47
N PHE A 189 -6.32 15.21 -13.79
CA PHE A 189 -6.07 14.79 -15.17
C PHE A 189 -7.35 14.40 -15.91
N LYS A 190 -8.47 14.22 -15.19
CA LYS A 190 -9.71 13.66 -15.74
C LYS A 190 -9.49 12.33 -16.47
N ASN A 191 -8.46 11.59 -16.06
CA ASN A 191 -8.06 10.31 -16.64
C ASN A 191 -7.76 9.32 -15.51
N VAL A 192 -8.65 8.34 -15.38
CA VAL A 192 -8.61 7.33 -14.32
C VAL A 192 -7.37 6.43 -14.46
N TRP A 193 -7.02 6.04 -15.69
CA TRP A 193 -5.88 5.16 -15.94
C TRP A 193 -4.57 5.85 -15.60
N ALA A 194 -4.40 7.11 -16.01
CA ALA A 194 -3.22 7.90 -15.65
C ALA A 194 -3.09 8.02 -14.12
N ALA A 195 -4.19 8.31 -13.42
CA ALA A 195 -4.20 8.42 -11.96
C ALA A 195 -3.81 7.09 -11.28
N ILE A 196 -4.37 5.96 -11.70
CA ILE A 196 -4.05 4.64 -11.14
C ILE A 196 -2.59 4.27 -11.41
N ILE A 197 -2.12 4.41 -12.65
CA ILE A 197 -0.76 4.01 -13.04
C ILE A 197 0.28 4.86 -12.31
N ILE A 198 0.13 6.19 -12.31
CA ILE A 198 1.08 7.09 -11.65
C ILE A 198 1.11 6.82 -10.15
N THR A 199 -0.06 6.67 -9.52
CA THR A 199 -0.13 6.35 -8.09
C THR A 199 0.52 5.00 -7.78
N SER A 200 0.33 3.99 -8.63
CA SER A 200 0.92 2.65 -8.46
C SER A 200 2.43 2.66 -8.59
N ILE A 201 2.96 3.47 -9.52
CA ILE A 201 4.41 3.68 -9.67
C ILE A 201 4.96 4.36 -8.42
N ILE A 202 4.34 5.44 -7.94
CA ILE A 202 4.79 6.15 -6.72
C ILE A 202 4.72 5.21 -5.51
N PHE A 203 3.63 4.44 -5.37
CA PHE A 203 3.47 3.41 -4.34
C PHE A 203 4.62 2.39 -4.35
N SER A 204 5.03 1.93 -5.53
CA SER A 204 6.18 1.03 -5.63
C SER A 204 7.51 1.72 -5.34
N LEU A 205 7.70 2.98 -5.74
CA LEU A 205 8.96 3.71 -5.57
C LEU A 205 9.29 4.00 -4.11
N VAL A 206 8.29 4.28 -3.26
CA VAL A 206 8.53 4.56 -1.83
C VAL A 206 9.11 3.36 -1.06
N HIS A 207 9.01 2.15 -1.62
CA HIS A 207 9.58 0.95 -1.03
C HIS A 207 11.08 0.77 -1.32
N LEU A 208 11.66 1.56 -2.24
CA LEU A 208 13.09 1.58 -2.56
C LEU A 208 13.71 0.20 -2.90
N SER A 209 12.90 -0.75 -3.35
CA SER A 209 13.34 -2.10 -3.71
C SER A 209 13.13 -2.30 -5.21
N TYR A 210 14.25 -2.53 -5.91
CA TYR A 210 14.25 -2.74 -7.35
C TYR A 210 13.52 -4.05 -7.69
N TYR A 211 13.88 -5.16 -7.03
CA TYR A 211 13.41 -6.50 -7.40
C TYR A 211 11.90 -6.68 -7.16
N GLY A 212 11.33 -6.00 -6.18
CA GLY A 212 9.88 -5.97 -5.96
C GLY A 212 9.11 -4.91 -6.75
N PHE A 213 9.75 -4.15 -7.65
CA PHE A 213 9.14 -2.99 -8.30
C PHE A 213 7.89 -3.34 -9.12
N LEU A 214 8.02 -4.22 -10.13
CA LEU A 214 6.86 -4.56 -10.98
C LEU A 214 5.73 -5.25 -10.20
N ALA A 215 6.08 -6.11 -9.24
CA ALA A 215 5.11 -6.76 -8.36
C ALA A 215 4.27 -5.72 -7.58
N ARG A 216 4.93 -4.74 -6.96
CA ARG A 216 4.24 -3.66 -6.23
C ARG A 216 3.48 -2.70 -7.13
N VAL A 217 3.95 -2.43 -8.35
CA VAL A 217 3.17 -1.69 -9.36
C VAL A 217 1.89 -2.46 -9.72
N GLY A 218 1.99 -3.76 -9.98
CA GLY A 218 0.85 -4.63 -10.29
C GLY A 218 -0.18 -4.67 -9.17
N LEU A 219 0.26 -4.90 -7.93
CA LEU A 219 -0.59 -4.78 -6.74
C LEU A 219 -1.21 -3.38 -6.63
N GLY A 220 -0.40 -2.35 -6.88
CA GLY A 220 -0.82 -0.96 -6.87
C GLY A 220 -2.02 -0.69 -7.78
N VAL A 221 -1.96 -1.23 -9.01
CA VAL A 221 -3.02 -1.12 -10.02
C VAL A 221 -4.28 -1.85 -9.58
N ILE A 222 -4.16 -3.06 -9.04
CA ILE A 222 -5.29 -3.85 -8.53
C ILE A 222 -6.02 -3.09 -7.41
N LEU A 223 -5.28 -2.60 -6.42
CA LEU A 223 -5.81 -1.80 -5.31
C LEU A 223 -6.48 -0.51 -5.80
N GLY A 224 -5.88 0.14 -6.81
CA GLY A 224 -6.42 1.35 -7.42
C GLY A 224 -7.72 1.10 -8.19
N LEU A 225 -7.84 -0.04 -8.88
CA LEU A 225 -9.08 -0.46 -9.56
C LEU A 225 -10.18 -0.85 -8.58
N ILE A 226 -9.84 -1.57 -7.49
CA ILE A 226 -10.78 -1.88 -6.40
C ILE A 226 -11.36 -0.58 -5.83
N PHE A 227 -10.50 0.40 -5.50
CA PHE A 227 -10.93 1.70 -5.00
C PHE A 227 -11.79 2.46 -6.00
N TYR A 228 -11.38 2.49 -7.28
CA TYR A 228 -12.10 3.22 -8.32
C TYR A 228 -13.53 2.67 -8.53
N TYR A 229 -13.69 1.35 -8.59
CA TYR A 229 -15.00 0.74 -8.82
C TYR A 229 -15.91 0.80 -7.60
N SER A 230 -15.36 0.69 -6.38
CA SER A 230 -16.18 0.67 -5.16
C SER A 230 -16.39 2.05 -4.53
N ARG A 231 -15.51 3.02 -4.83
CA ARG A 231 -15.35 4.27 -4.07
C ARG A 231 -15.28 4.06 -2.55
N ASN A 232 -14.82 2.89 -2.14
CA ASN A 232 -14.76 2.46 -0.76
C ASN A 232 -13.36 1.97 -0.42
N ILE A 233 -12.66 2.74 0.39
CA ILE A 233 -11.27 2.46 0.77
C ILE A 233 -11.13 1.18 1.59
N TRP A 234 -12.16 0.76 2.32
CA TRP A 234 -12.12 -0.46 3.12
C TRP A 234 -11.86 -1.72 2.28
N LEU A 235 -12.30 -1.74 1.03
CA LEU A 235 -12.09 -2.88 0.13
C LEU A 235 -10.63 -2.92 -0.38
N SER A 236 -10.00 -1.76 -0.61
CA SER A 236 -8.57 -1.69 -0.91
C SER A 236 -7.71 -2.00 0.33
N ILE A 237 -8.11 -1.51 1.51
CA ILE A 237 -7.47 -1.85 2.79
C ILE A 237 -7.52 -3.36 3.02
N LEU A 238 -8.66 -4.01 2.78
CA LEU A 238 -8.79 -5.46 2.90
C LEU A 238 -7.85 -6.20 1.95
N ALA A 239 -7.83 -5.82 0.67
CA ALA A 239 -6.96 -6.45 -0.33
C ALA A 239 -5.47 -6.31 0.04
N HIS A 240 -5.04 -5.11 0.44
CA HIS A 240 -3.66 -4.84 0.86
C HIS A 240 -3.32 -5.59 2.16
N PHE A 241 -4.21 -5.53 3.15
CA PHE A 241 -4.05 -6.28 4.39
C PHE A 241 -3.87 -7.78 4.11
N LEU A 242 -4.71 -8.39 3.28
CA LEU A 242 -4.61 -9.81 2.93
C LEU A 242 -3.27 -10.13 2.25
N ASN A 243 -2.81 -9.29 1.32
CA ASN A 243 -1.52 -9.46 0.67
C ASN A 243 -0.38 -9.55 1.69
N ASN A 244 -0.32 -8.59 2.62
CA ASN A 244 0.76 -8.54 3.61
C ASN A 244 0.57 -9.58 4.72
N ALA A 245 -0.68 -9.85 5.13
CA ALA A 245 -1.00 -10.82 6.16
C ALA A 245 -0.64 -12.22 5.71
N ILE A 246 -0.88 -12.60 4.45
CA ILE A 246 -0.47 -13.91 3.94
C ILE A 246 1.06 -14.02 3.97
N ALA A 247 1.80 -13.01 3.50
CA ALA A 247 3.26 -13.00 3.55
C ALA A 247 3.80 -13.18 4.99
N VAL A 248 3.28 -12.40 5.95
CA VAL A 248 3.65 -12.52 7.38
C VAL A 248 3.27 -13.89 7.95
N SER A 249 2.12 -14.44 7.56
CA SER A 249 1.67 -15.78 7.98
C SER A 249 2.60 -16.88 7.49
N VAL A 250 3.04 -16.81 6.23
CA VAL A 250 4.01 -17.75 5.67
C VAL A 250 5.33 -17.69 6.44
N LEU A 251 5.85 -16.49 6.71
CA LEU A 251 7.07 -16.32 7.51
C LEU A 251 6.94 -16.93 8.92
N TYR A 252 5.79 -16.76 9.57
CA TYR A 252 5.52 -17.35 10.89
C TYR A 252 5.47 -18.88 10.84
N VAL A 253 4.74 -19.45 9.89
CA VAL A 253 4.61 -20.91 9.74
C VAL A 253 5.96 -21.56 9.42
N MET A 254 6.76 -20.97 8.52
CA MET A 254 8.10 -21.47 8.24
C MET A 254 9.03 -21.39 9.46
N GLY A 255 9.00 -20.27 10.18
CA GLY A 255 9.78 -20.09 11.40
C GLY A 255 9.44 -21.12 12.48
N THR A 256 8.14 -21.41 12.69
CA THR A 256 7.69 -22.43 13.65
C THR A 256 8.03 -23.86 13.24
N ARG A 257 8.27 -24.12 11.95
CA ARG A 257 8.74 -25.41 11.42
C ARG A 257 10.27 -25.55 11.43
N GLY A 258 11.01 -24.51 11.83
CA GLY A 258 12.47 -24.49 11.76
C GLY A 258 13.01 -24.38 10.33
N GLU A 259 12.16 -24.01 9.36
CA GLU A 259 12.57 -23.73 7.98
C GLU A 259 13.18 -22.33 7.90
N ASN A 260 14.02 -22.06 6.89
CA ASN A 260 14.52 -20.71 6.64
C ASN A 260 13.42 -19.82 6.02
N PRO A 261 12.85 -18.83 6.73
CA PRO A 261 11.74 -18.04 6.21
C PRO A 261 12.16 -17.08 5.09
N GLU A 262 13.45 -16.78 4.93
CA GLU A 262 13.94 -15.95 3.81
C GLU A 262 13.60 -16.55 2.44
N LYS A 263 13.42 -17.88 2.37
CA LYS A 263 13.01 -18.56 1.12
C LYS A 263 11.64 -18.11 0.63
N ALA A 264 10.70 -17.77 1.53
CA ALA A 264 9.38 -17.25 1.15
C ALA A 264 9.42 -15.82 0.58
N LEU A 265 10.54 -15.10 0.75
CA LEU A 265 10.71 -13.77 0.17
C LEU A 265 11.15 -13.82 -1.31
N ASN A 266 11.65 -14.98 -1.78
CA ASN A 266 12.12 -15.21 -3.14
C ASN A 266 11.17 -16.13 -3.93
N GLU A 267 9.86 -15.86 -3.88
CA GLU A 267 8.86 -16.63 -4.62
C GLU A 267 8.73 -16.14 -6.07
N ASN A 268 9.62 -16.64 -6.92
CA ASN A 268 9.51 -16.50 -8.36
C ASN A 268 8.59 -17.57 -8.93
N PHE A 269 7.56 -17.16 -9.68
CA PHE A 269 6.67 -18.08 -10.38
C PHE A 269 6.90 -18.03 -11.89
N PRO A 270 6.85 -19.18 -12.58
CA PRO A 270 6.86 -19.20 -14.04
C PRO A 270 5.83 -18.24 -14.64
N LEU A 271 6.21 -17.52 -15.70
CA LEU A 271 5.40 -16.45 -16.31
C LEU A 271 4.00 -16.93 -16.74
N ILE A 272 3.85 -18.22 -17.08
CA ILE A 272 2.55 -18.81 -17.44
C ILE A 272 1.53 -18.73 -16.29
N TYR A 273 1.96 -18.91 -15.04
CA TYR A 273 1.09 -18.72 -13.89
C TYR A 273 0.67 -17.25 -13.74
N GLY A 274 1.56 -16.32 -14.08
CA GLY A 274 1.26 -14.90 -14.16
C GLY A 274 0.18 -14.57 -15.19
N VAL A 275 0.25 -15.18 -16.39
CA VAL A 275 -0.78 -15.00 -17.44
C VAL A 275 -2.13 -15.54 -16.96
N ILE A 276 -2.16 -16.74 -16.38
CA ILE A 276 -3.39 -17.34 -15.83
C ILE A 276 -3.96 -16.47 -14.71
N ALA A 277 -3.13 -16.02 -13.77
CA ALA A 277 -3.52 -15.14 -12.68
C ALA A 277 -4.06 -13.80 -13.20
N LEU A 278 -3.42 -13.20 -14.21
CA LEU A 278 -3.88 -11.96 -14.83
C LEU A 278 -5.27 -12.11 -15.44
N LEU A 279 -5.52 -13.19 -16.21
CA LEU A 279 -6.83 -13.46 -16.81
C LEU A 279 -7.91 -13.64 -15.74
N LEU A 280 -7.59 -14.36 -14.67
CA LEU A 280 -8.51 -14.57 -13.55
C LEU A 280 -8.79 -13.27 -12.78
N ILE A 281 -7.76 -12.44 -12.54
CA ILE A 281 -7.93 -11.11 -11.92
C ILE A 281 -8.81 -10.21 -12.78
N VAL A 282 -8.63 -10.20 -14.10
CA VAL A 282 -9.49 -9.43 -15.01
C VAL A 282 -10.95 -9.90 -14.92
N LEU A 283 -11.19 -11.21 -14.87
CA LEU A 283 -12.54 -11.77 -14.67
C LEU A 283 -13.13 -11.35 -13.31
N LEU A 284 -12.37 -11.52 -12.22
CA LEU A 284 -12.81 -11.18 -10.87
C LEU A 284 -13.10 -9.67 -10.73
N LEU A 285 -12.26 -8.80 -11.30
CA LEU A 285 -12.47 -7.36 -11.29
C LEU A 285 -13.69 -6.94 -12.14
N ARG A 286 -14.01 -7.66 -13.22
CA ARG A 286 -15.26 -7.45 -13.97
C ARG A 286 -16.49 -7.81 -13.13
N LEU A 287 -16.45 -8.94 -12.41
CA LEU A 287 -17.52 -9.34 -11.49
C LEU A 287 -17.66 -8.34 -10.34
N PHE A 288 -16.53 -7.87 -9.79
CA PHE A 288 -16.49 -6.87 -8.75
C PHE A 288 -17.07 -5.54 -9.22
N LYS A 289 -16.70 -5.07 -10.43
CA LYS A 289 -17.29 -3.87 -11.04
C LYS A 289 -18.80 -4.00 -11.20
N LYS A 290 -19.30 -5.15 -11.65
CA LYS A 290 -20.75 -5.40 -11.79
C LYS A 290 -21.46 -5.32 -10.44
N GLU A 291 -20.86 -5.90 -9.40
CA GLU A 291 -21.40 -5.86 -8.04
C GLU A 291 -21.39 -4.44 -7.46
N SER A 292 -20.30 -3.69 -7.63
CA SER A 292 -20.21 -2.30 -7.18
C SER A 292 -21.27 -1.41 -7.83
N LYS A 293 -21.55 -1.61 -9.14
CA LYS A 293 -22.67 -0.95 -9.82
C LYS A 293 -24.02 -1.37 -9.26
N TYR A 294 -24.21 -2.67 -9.02
CA TYR A 294 -25.47 -3.20 -8.49
C TYR A 294 -25.87 -2.57 -7.14
N ILE A 295 -24.89 -2.34 -6.25
CA ILE A 295 -25.15 -1.68 -4.96
C ILE A 295 -25.13 -0.15 -5.02
N GLY A 296 -24.93 0.43 -6.21
CA GLY A 296 -24.93 1.88 -6.42
C GLY A 296 -23.70 2.62 -5.92
N ALA A 297 -22.51 1.99 -5.92
CA ALA A 297 -21.26 2.60 -5.47
C ALA A 297 -20.93 3.91 -6.21
N GLU A 298 -21.31 4.04 -7.48
CA GLU A 298 -21.13 5.26 -8.27
C GLU A 298 -21.94 6.46 -7.76
N ASN A 299 -22.97 6.20 -6.95
CA ASN A 299 -23.79 7.23 -6.32
C ASN A 299 -23.24 7.62 -4.94
N LEU A 300 -22.09 7.08 -4.51
CA LEU A 300 -21.48 7.50 -3.25
C LEU A 300 -20.98 8.96 -3.33
N PRO A 301 -21.20 9.76 -2.26
CA PRO A 301 -20.70 11.11 -2.17
C PRO A 301 -19.21 11.12 -2.31
N ASP A 302 -18.70 11.98 -3.18
CA ASP A 302 -17.28 12.24 -3.22
C ASP A 302 -16.84 13.28 -2.17
N GLY A 303 -17.75 13.71 -1.30
CA GLY A 303 -17.47 14.73 -0.29
C GLY A 303 -17.56 16.17 -0.82
N SER A 304 -17.78 16.37 -2.14
CA SER A 304 -18.08 17.67 -2.70
C SER A 304 -19.54 18.09 -2.44
N PRO A 305 -19.85 19.39 -2.31
CA PRO A 305 -21.22 19.88 -2.20
C PRO A 305 -22.05 19.70 -3.50
N SER A 306 -21.41 19.37 -4.61
CA SER A 306 -22.02 19.30 -5.95
C SER A 306 -22.03 17.87 -6.48
N PHE A 307 -22.88 17.05 -5.87
CA PHE A 307 -23.34 15.82 -6.49
C PHE A 307 -24.06 16.13 -7.80
N ILE A 308 -23.44 15.83 -8.94
CA ILE A 308 -24.19 15.58 -10.18
C ILE A 308 -23.52 14.45 -10.97
N LYS A 309 -24.31 13.38 -11.21
CA LYS A 309 -24.10 12.40 -12.29
C LYS A 309 -23.85 13.13 -13.61
N SER A 310 -22.67 13.00 -14.20
CA SER A 310 -22.49 12.72 -15.64
C SER A 310 -21.03 12.85 -16.01
N ASN A 311 -20.49 11.72 -16.47
CA ASN A 311 -19.38 11.53 -17.41
C ASN A 311 -18.50 10.41 -16.88
N ASN A 312 -19.05 9.20 -16.94
CA ASN A 312 -18.24 8.01 -17.12
C ASN A 312 -17.64 8.12 -18.54
N PRO A 313 -16.32 8.30 -18.73
CA PRO A 313 -15.71 8.34 -20.05
C PRO A 313 -15.66 6.96 -20.74
N PHE A 314 -16.30 5.95 -20.14
CA PHE A 314 -16.40 4.57 -20.60
C PHE A 314 -17.84 4.03 -20.48
N GLU A 315 -18.85 4.90 -20.51
CA GLU A 315 -20.21 4.55 -20.94
C GLU A 315 -20.42 5.03 -22.38
#